data_AF-K9Q469-F1
#
_entry.id   AF-K9Q469-F1
#
_cell.length_a   1.000
_cell.length_b   1.000
_cell.length_c   1.000
_cell.angle_alpha   90.00
_cell.angle_beta   90.00
_cell.angle_gamma   90.00
#
_symmetry.space_group_name_H-M   'P 1'
#
loop_
_entity.id
_entity.type
_entity.pdbx_description
1 polymer ?
#
loop_
_entity_poly.entity_id
_entity_poly.type
_entity_poly.pdbx_seq_one_letter_code
_entity_poly.pdbx_strand_id
1 'polypeptide(L)'
;MKNCLKVDDCVAFLPRKQVADLLGISLPTLREYQKYLSQLSPNGWDYRSGDRGFTRQSFEVLSIFRGLVQSVGRPQAILNINNVMKGKPNG
;
A
#
# COMPACT_ATOMS: atom_id res chain seq x y z
N MET A 1 -28.16 11.19 6.93
CA MET A 1 -27.63 10.93 5.58
C MET A 1 -26.25 11.57 5.51
N LYS A 2 -25.18 10.80 5.35
CA LYS A 2 -23.82 11.36 5.25
C LYS A 2 -23.60 11.79 3.80
N ASN A 3 -23.52 13.10 3.57
CA ASN A 3 -23.14 13.67 2.28
C ASN A 3 -21.68 13.33 1.99
N CYS A 4 -21.46 12.37 1.09
CA CYS A 4 -20.22 12.19 0.35
C CYS A 4 -20.09 13.37 -0.64
N LEU A 5 -19.23 14.35 -0.36
CA LEU A 5 -19.08 15.57 -1.18
C LEU A 5 -18.13 15.40 -2.38
N LYS A 6 -17.48 14.24 -2.54
CA LYS A 6 -16.65 13.90 -3.72
C LYS A 6 -16.84 12.43 -4.07
N VAL A 7 -16.97 12.14 -5.36
CA VAL A 7 -17.19 10.80 -5.90
C VAL A 7 -16.01 9.85 -5.61
N ASP A 8 -14.83 10.40 -5.33
CA ASP A 8 -13.62 9.64 -4.93
C ASP A 8 -13.63 9.14 -3.47
N ASP A 9 -14.45 9.72 -2.58
CA ASP A 9 -14.43 9.40 -1.14
C ASP A 9 -15.23 8.14 -0.77
N CYS A 10 -16.07 7.62 -1.67
CA CYS A 10 -17.05 6.59 -1.29
C CYS A 10 -16.63 5.15 -1.64
N VAL A 11 -15.39 4.92 -2.13
CA VAL A 11 -14.78 3.58 -2.24
C VAL A 11 -13.58 3.52 -1.30
N ALA A 12 -13.86 3.67 0.00
CA ALA A 12 -12.87 4.13 0.97
C ALA A 12 -11.75 3.12 1.30
N PHE A 13 -11.97 1.80 1.15
CA PHE A 13 -11.00 0.79 1.57
C PHE A 13 -11.09 -0.50 0.75
N LEU A 14 -9.95 -0.96 0.21
CA LEU A 14 -9.80 -2.27 -0.42
C LEU A 14 -9.54 -3.34 0.66
N PRO A 15 -10.35 -4.41 0.75
CA PRO A 15 -10.11 -5.51 1.67
C PRO A 15 -8.78 -6.21 1.38
N ARG A 16 -8.17 -6.76 2.44
CA ARG A 16 -6.87 -7.42 2.36
C ARG A 16 -6.80 -8.55 1.33
N LYS A 17 -7.86 -9.34 1.21
CA LYS A 17 -7.94 -10.42 0.21
C LYS A 17 -7.91 -9.85 -1.20
N GLN A 18 -8.73 -8.83 -1.48
CA GLN A 18 -8.77 -8.16 -2.77
C GLN A 18 -7.41 -7.56 -3.14
N VAL A 19 -6.71 -6.92 -2.19
CA VAL A 19 -5.36 -6.39 -2.44
C VAL A 19 -4.34 -7.49 -2.75
N ALA A 20 -4.38 -8.61 -2.04
CA ALA A 20 -3.49 -9.73 -2.31
C ALA A 20 -3.73 -10.32 -3.71
N ASP A 21 -5.00 -10.49 -4.09
CA ASP A 21 -5.42 -10.99 -5.40
C ASP A 21 -4.97 -10.03 -6.52
N LEU A 22 -5.19 -8.72 -6.35
CA LEU A 22 -4.78 -7.68 -7.31
C LEU A 22 -3.26 -7.60 -7.51
N LEU A 23 -2.48 -7.86 -6.46
CA LEU A 23 -1.01 -7.87 -6.51
C LEU A 23 -0.44 -9.22 -6.97
N GLY A 24 -1.28 -10.26 -7.05
CA GLY A 24 -0.87 -11.63 -7.33
C GLY A 24 0.10 -12.18 -6.28
N ILE A 25 -0.15 -11.92 -4.99
CA ILE A 25 0.69 -12.37 -3.88
C ILE A 25 -0.14 -13.11 -2.82
N SER A 26 0.52 -13.93 -2.01
CA SER A 26 -0.13 -14.61 -0.90
C SER A 26 -0.50 -13.64 0.25
N LEU A 27 -1.53 -13.97 1.04
CA LEU A 27 -1.87 -13.21 2.25
C LEU A 27 -0.70 -13.09 3.26
N PRO A 28 0.12 -14.15 3.50
CA PRO A 28 1.35 -14.02 4.27
C PRO A 28 2.33 -13.00 3.68
N THR A 29 2.57 -13.02 2.37
CA THR A 29 3.46 -12.05 1.71
C THR A 29 2.96 -10.63 1.88
N LEU A 30 1.65 -10.41 1.71
CA LEU A 30 1.04 -9.10 1.96
C LEU A 30 1.21 -8.66 3.43
N ARG A 31 1.14 -9.59 4.39
CA ARG A 31 1.40 -9.29 5.82
C ARG A 31 2.81 -8.83 6.08
N GLU A 32 3.78 -9.48 5.44
CA GLU A 32 5.18 -9.09 5.54
C GLU A 32 5.38 -7.69 4.96
N TYR A 33 4.84 -7.43 3.77
CA TYR A 33 4.95 -6.12 3.12
C TYR A 33 4.34 -5.01 3.97
N GLN A 34 3.15 -5.24 4.52
CA GLN A 34 2.52 -4.33 5.47
C GLN A 34 3.42 -4.03 6.66
N LYS A 35 4.02 -5.07 7.28
CA LYS A 35 4.90 -4.88 8.45
C LYS A 35 6.07 -3.97 8.11
N TYR A 36 6.72 -4.18 6.97
CA TYR A 36 7.85 -3.35 6.54
C TYR A 36 7.43 -1.93 6.19
N LEU A 37 6.37 -1.77 5.40
CA LEU A 37 5.87 -0.46 5.00
C LEU A 37 5.36 0.36 6.19
N SER A 38 4.76 -0.28 7.20
CA SER A 38 4.41 0.39 8.46
C SER A 38 5.60 0.77 9.34
N GLN A 39 6.76 0.13 9.18
CA GLN A 39 7.99 0.53 9.87
C GLN A 39 8.69 1.70 9.16
N LEU A 40 8.68 1.69 7.83
CA LEU A 40 9.36 2.70 7.02
C LEU A 40 8.50 3.93 6.72
N SER A 41 7.17 3.79 6.79
CA SER A 41 6.16 4.82 6.53
C SER A 41 6.45 5.67 5.29
N PRO A 42 6.58 5.06 4.09
CA PRO A 42 6.76 5.82 2.87
C PRO A 42 5.58 6.75 2.59
N ASN A 43 5.80 7.83 1.83
CA ASN A 43 4.74 8.75 1.42
C ASN A 43 3.56 7.99 0.78
N GLY A 44 2.33 8.34 1.16
CA GLY A 44 1.11 7.65 0.71
C GLY A 44 0.78 6.34 1.45
N TRP A 45 1.56 5.95 2.47
CA TRP A 45 1.23 4.83 3.34
C TRP A 45 0.36 5.26 4.52
N ASP A 46 -0.94 4.96 4.45
CA ASP A 46 -1.91 5.16 5.55
C ASP A 46 -2.65 3.87 5.88
N TYR A 47 -1.89 2.82 6.22
CA TYR A 47 -2.49 1.58 6.71
C TYR A 47 -2.67 1.64 8.22
N ARG A 48 -3.92 1.83 8.68
CA ARG A 48 -4.31 1.74 10.08
C ARG A 48 -4.85 0.34 10.38
N SER A 49 -4.27 -0.31 11.38
CA SER A 49 -4.64 -1.68 11.78
C SER A 49 -6.11 -1.84 12.18
N GLY A 50 -6.79 -0.75 12.59
CA GLY A 50 -8.21 -0.73 12.96
C GLY A 50 -9.19 -0.74 11.77
N ASP A 51 -8.80 -0.22 10.61
CA ASP A 51 -9.73 0.07 9.50
C ASP A 51 -9.93 -1.13 8.54
N ARG A 52 -9.21 -2.24 8.77
CA ARG A 52 -9.34 -3.53 8.06
C ARG A 52 -9.29 -3.43 6.51
N GLY A 53 -8.59 -2.45 5.96
CA GLY A 53 -8.43 -2.31 4.51
C GLY A 53 -7.34 -1.35 4.10
N PHE A 54 -7.17 -1.18 2.80
CA PHE A 54 -6.16 -0.30 2.20
C PHE A 54 -6.85 0.83 1.47
N THR A 55 -6.43 2.06 1.77
CA THR A 55 -6.74 3.20 0.90
C THR A 55 -6.13 2.99 -0.49
N ARG A 56 -6.64 3.69 -1.49
CA ARG A 56 -6.04 3.70 -2.83
C ARG A 56 -4.55 4.06 -2.80
N GLN A 57 -4.17 5.04 -1.98
CA GLN A 57 -2.78 5.47 -1.84
C GLN A 57 -1.90 4.33 -1.28
N SER A 58 -2.33 3.67 -0.20
CA SER A 58 -1.56 2.55 0.36
C SER A 58 -1.47 1.35 -0.59
N PHE A 59 -2.48 1.13 -1.43
CA PHE A 59 -2.44 0.15 -2.52
C PHE A 59 -1.40 0.51 -3.61
N GLU A 60 -1.28 1.78 -3.98
CA GLU A 60 -0.26 2.24 -4.92
C GLU A 60 1.15 2.00 -4.36
N VAL A 61 1.36 2.31 -3.08
CA VAL A 61 2.63 1.99 -2.39
C VAL A 61 2.95 0.50 -2.48
N LEU A 62 1.98 -0.37 -2.20
CA LEU A 62 2.15 -1.82 -2.30
C LEU A 62 2.46 -2.30 -3.70
N SER A 63 1.81 -1.71 -4.71
CA SER A 63 2.04 -2.05 -6.12
C SER A 63 3.46 -1.72 -6.55
N ILE A 64 3.94 -0.54 -6.17
CA ILE A 64 5.33 -0.11 -6.41
C ILE A 64 6.31 -1.01 -5.67
N PHE A 65 6.03 -1.29 -4.40
CA PHE A 65 6.88 -2.15 -3.57
C PHE A 65 6.98 -3.57 -4.16
N ARG A 66 5.87 -4.15 -4.62
CA ARG A 66 5.84 -5.44 -5.30
C ARG A 66 6.67 -5.42 -6.58
N GLY A 67 6.57 -4.36 -7.38
CA GLY A 67 7.42 -4.17 -8.57
C GLY A 67 8.91 -4.09 -8.24
N LEU A 68 9.27 -3.40 -7.16
CA LEU A 68 10.64 -3.37 -6.65
C LEU A 68 11.12 -4.76 -6.23
N VAL A 69 10.30 -5.50 -5.48
CA VAL A 69 10.65 -6.86 -5.05
C VAL A 69 10.94 -7.76 -6.25
N GLN A 70 10.16 -7.65 -7.33
CA GLN A 70 10.39 -8.44 -8.55
C GLN A 70 11.67 -8.03 -9.29
N SER A 71 12.06 -6.76 -9.19
CA SER A 71 13.20 -6.21 -9.94
C SER A 71 14.53 -6.39 -9.22
N VAL A 72 14.56 -6.17 -7.90
CA VAL A 72 15.80 -6.11 -7.10
C VAL A 72 15.81 -7.11 -5.94
N GLY A 73 14.78 -7.93 -5.79
CA GLY A 73 14.60 -8.83 -4.66
C GLY A 73 14.10 -8.10 -3.40
N ARG A 74 13.66 -8.88 -2.41
CA ARG A 74 13.05 -8.35 -1.18
C ARG A 74 13.98 -7.45 -0.35
N PRO A 75 15.23 -7.83 -0.04
CA PRO A 75 16.08 -7.02 0.83
C PRO A 75 16.33 -5.62 0.25
N GLN A 76 16.60 -5.55 -1.05
CA GLN A 76 16.89 -4.28 -1.70
C GLN A 76 15.63 -3.43 -1.94
N ALA A 77 14.47 -4.06 -2.19
CA ALA A 77 13.20 -3.34 -2.31
C ALA A 77 12.83 -2.59 -1.02
N ILE A 78 13.10 -3.19 0.15
CA ILE A 78 12.90 -2.57 1.47
C ILE A 78 13.73 -1.29 1.60
N LEU A 79 14.98 -1.30 1.14
CA LEU A 79 15.86 -0.12 1.21
C LEU A 79 15.48 0.95 0.17
N ASN A 80 14.93 0.55 -0.97
CA ASN A 80 14.69 1.45 -2.10
C ASN A 80 13.33 2.13 -2.08
N ILE A 81 12.33 1.60 -1.36
CA ILE A 81 10.95 2.11 -1.43
C ILE A 81 10.85 3.59 -1.05
N ASN A 82 11.55 4.04 0.00
CA ASN A 82 11.52 5.44 0.41
C ASN A 82 12.13 6.37 -0.64
N ASN A 83 13.17 5.93 -1.35
CA ASN A 83 13.76 6.71 -2.43
C ASN A 83 12.81 6.83 -3.63
N VAL A 84 12.06 5.77 -3.93
CA VAL A 84 11.07 5.77 -5.03
C VAL A 84 9.84 6.61 -4.67
N MET A 85 9.46 6.63 -3.40
CA MET A 85 8.31 7.40 -2.91
C MET A 85 8.66 8.86 -2.62
N LYS A 86 9.95 9.21 -2.51
CA LYS A 86 10.45 10.58 -2.39
C LYS A 86 10.15 11.35 -3.67
N GLY A 87 9.30 12.37 -3.56
CA GLY A 87 8.90 13.22 -4.70
C GLY A 87 7.52 12.89 -5.29
N LYS A 88 6.85 11.83 -4.83
CA LYS A 88 5.41 11.68 -5.10
C LYS A 88 4.62 12.63 -4.19
N PRO A 89 3.70 13.45 -4.73
CA PRO A 89 2.86 14.30 -3.90
C PRO A 89 2.07 13.43 -2.93
N ASN A 90 1.91 13.88 -1.68
CA ASN A 90 0.91 13.33 -0.80
C ASN A 90 -0.44 13.69 -1.44
N GLY A 91 -1.12 12.68 -1.98
CA GLY A 91 -2.39 12.87 -2.69
C GLY A 91 -3.45 13.53 -1.81
#